data_AF-I3X741-F1
#
_entry.id   AF-I3X741-F1
#
_cell.length_a   1.000
_cell.length_b   1.000
_cell.length_c   1.000
_cell.angle_alpha   90.00
_cell.angle_beta   90.00
_cell.angle_gamma   90.00
#
_symmetry.space_group_name_H-M   'P 1'
#
loop_
_entity.id
_entity.type
_entity.pdbx_description
1 polymer ?
#
loop_
_entity_poly.entity_id
_entity_poly.type
_entity_poly.pdbx_seq_one_letter_code
_entity_poly.pdbx_strand_id
1 'polypeptide(L)' 'MELEQQVETRLVQAAVSAGWSADEAIEAIDELKRHEVLSMDDGES' A
#
# COMPACT_ATOMS: atom_id res chain seq x y z
N MET A 1 -4.80 0.04 -12.59
CA MET A 1 -5.17 1.45 -12.34
C MET A 1 -6.47 1.61 -11.53
N GLU A 2 -7.67 1.34 -12.05
CA GLU A 2 -8.90 1.58 -11.27
C GLU A 2 -9.10 0.59 -10.11
N LEU A 3 -8.72 -0.67 -10.30
CA LEU A 3 -8.84 -1.71 -9.27
C LEU A 3 -7.84 -1.47 -8.12
N GLU A 4 -6.60 -1.15 -8.44
CA GLU A 4 -5.55 -0.82 -7.45
C GLU A 4 -5.96 0.39 -6.60
N GLN A 5 -6.46 1.45 -7.23
CA GLN A 5 -6.87 2.65 -6.51
C GLN A 5 -8.06 2.37 -5.57
N GLN A 6 -8.98 1.48 -5.95
CA GLN A 6 -10.06 1.03 -5.07
C GLN A 6 -9.54 0.18 -3.90
N VAL A 7 -8.53 -0.65 -4.13
CA VAL A 7 -7.88 -1.45 -3.09
C VAL A 7 -7.16 -0.54 -2.10
N GLU A 8 -6.37 0.42 -2.58
CA GLU A 8 -5.69 1.42 -1.75
C GLU A 8 -6.69 2.22 -0.91
N THR A 9 -7.80 2.65 -1.51
CA THR A 9 -8.86 3.37 -0.80
C THR A 9 -9.44 2.52 0.35
N ARG A 10 -9.69 1.23 0.11
CA ARG A 10 -10.22 0.32 1.14
C ARG A 10 -9.21 0.04 2.25
N LEU A 11 -7.92 -0.05 1.91
CA LEU A 11 -6.84 -0.24 2.88
C LEU A 11 -6.71 0.98 3.81
N VAL A 12 -6.73 2.19 3.25
CA VAL A 12 -6.73 3.44 4.03
C VAL A 12 -7.95 3.49 4.95
N GLN A 13 -9.16 3.18 4.43
CA GLN A 13 -10.38 3.16 5.25
C GLN A 13 -10.31 2.16 6.41
N ALA A 14 -9.74 0.98 6.19
CA ALA A 14 -9.55 -0.03 7.22
C ALA A 14 -8.56 0.44 8.30
N ALA A 15 -7.43 1.02 7.90
CA ALA A 15 -6.41 1.54 8.82
C ALA A 15 -6.96 2.69 9.68
N VAL A 16 -7.69 3.63 9.07
CA VAL A 16 -8.35 4.72 9.80
C VAL A 16 -9.39 4.17 10.78
N SER A 17 -10.16 3.16 10.40
CA SER A 17 -11.13 2.51 11.30
C SER A 17 -10.44 1.79 12.47
N ALA A 18 -9.18 1.38 12.31
CA ALA A 18 -8.34 0.80 13.36
C ALA A 18 -7.62 1.86 14.22
N GLY A 19 -7.83 3.15 13.96
CA GLY A 19 -7.29 4.26 14.75
C GLY A 19 -5.99 4.87 14.23
N TRP A 20 -5.57 4.54 13.01
CA TRP A 20 -4.41 5.16 12.38
C TRP A 20 -4.78 6.50 11.75
N SER A 21 -3.81 7.39 11.63
CA SER A 21 -3.98 8.60 10.83
C SER A 21 -4.03 8.24 9.33
N ALA A 22 -4.77 9.02 8.54
CA ALA A 22 -4.83 8.80 7.09
C ALA A 22 -3.45 8.92 6.42
N ASP A 23 -2.64 9.91 6.79
CA ASP A 23 -1.27 10.07 6.30
C ASP A 23 -0.39 8.85 6.61
N GLU A 24 -0.39 8.37 7.86
CA GLU A 24 0.38 7.19 8.26
C GLU A 24 -0.02 5.94 7.48
N ALA A 25 -1.32 5.76 7.21
CA ALA A 25 -1.82 4.65 6.42
C ALA A 25 -1.38 4.74 4.95
N ILE A 26 -1.39 5.94 4.36
CA ILE A 26 -0.96 6.16 2.97
C ILE A 26 0.55 5.90 2.84
N GLU A 27 1.37 6.45 3.74
CA GLU A 27 2.82 6.23 3.72
C GLU A 27 3.18 4.75 3.84
N ALA A 28 2.50 4.00 4.73
CA ALA A 28 2.73 2.58 4.90
C ALA A 28 2.35 1.76 3.65
N ILE A 29 1.26 2.11 2.97
CA ILE A 29 0.83 1.46 1.72
C ILE A 29 1.84 1.75 0.59
N ASP A 30 2.30 2.99 0.47
CA ASP A 30 3.33 3.36 -0.52
C ASP A 30 4.66 2.64 -0.26
N GLU A 31 5.06 2.46 1.00
CA GLU A 31 6.26 1.70 1.36
C GLU A 31 6.11 0.21 1.04
N LEU A 32 4.94 -0.39 1.31
CA LEU A 32 4.65 -1.78 0.96
C LEU A 32 4.79 -2.01 -0.54
N LYS A 33 4.21 -1.13 -1.37
CA LYS A 33 4.30 -1.21 -2.83
C LYS A 33 5.73 -1.13 -3.33
N ARG A 34 6.56 -0.27 -2.73
CA ARG A 34 8.00 -0.20 -3.06
C ARG A 34 8.72 -1.50 -2.73
N HIS A 35 8.40 -2.11 -1.58
CA HIS A 35 8.97 -3.40 -1.19
C HIS A 35 8.52 -4.57 -2.07
N GLU A 36 7.26 -4.58 -2.52
CA GLU A 36 6.76 -5.59 -3.48
C GLU A 36 7.46 -5.46 -4.85
N VAL A 37 7.67 -4.22 -5.32
CA VAL A 37 8.41 -3.97 -6.56
C VAL A 37 9.87 -4.44 -6.46
N LEU A 38 10.53 -4.18 -5.33
CA LEU A 38 11.91 -4.64 -5.10
C LEU A 38 12.00 -6.16 -4.95
N SER A 39 11.03 -6.80 -4.30
CA SER A 39 11.00 -8.26 -4.11
C SER A 39 10.69 -9.04 -5.39
N MET A 40 10.12 -8.39 -6.41
CA MET A 40 9.91 -8.96 -7.74
C MET A 40 11.12 -8.79 -8.68
N ASP A 41 12.06 -7.89 -8.36
CA ASP A 41 13.25 -7.58 -9.17
C ASP A 41 14.45 -8.51 -8.88
N ASP A 42 14.43 -9.25 -7.77
CA ASP A 42 15.45 -10.28 -7.40
C ASP A 42 15.36 -11.58 -8.24
N GLY A 43 14.78 -11.52 -9.45
CA GLY A 43 14.41 -12.68 -10.28
C GLY A 43 15.03 -12.75 -11.68
N GLU A 44 15.93 -11.83 -12.05
CA GLU A 44 16.73 -11.95 -13.29
C GLU A 44 18.23 -12.00 -12.98
N SER A 45 18.81 -13.21 -13.06
CA SER A 45 20.24 -13.48 -13.21
C SER A 45 20.44 -14.73 -14.05
#